data_AF-A0A1W1XBE0-F1
#
_entry.id   AF-A0A1W1XBE0-F1
#
_cell.length_a   1.000
_cell.length_b   1.000
_cell.length_c   1.000
_cell.angle_alpha   90.00
_cell.angle_beta   90.00
_cell.angle_gamma   90.00
#
_symmetry.space_group_name_H-M   'P 1'
#
loop_
_entity.id
_entity.type
_entity.pdbx_description
1 polymer ?
#
loop_
_entity_poly.entity_id
_entity_poly.type
_entity_poly.pdbx_seq_one_letter_code
_entity_poly.pdbx_strand_id
1 'polypeptide(L)'
;MRGWLGSWRGDCQKPYIQQRCRSKLYAGYELMSTESVSTQLVDQRVRNRIIEYLAMLATHESDPLAWDLAETINQWEDWVHSPAGEDQFLCPTYSPDECAHLVAVDKAWSAFADATPVLLGDDAAEMQRPEWRVLVLAACAALEVMMQRGRLPEDHQAHGSVGA
;
A
#
# COMPACT_ATOMS: atom_id res chain seq x y z
N MET A 1 32.14 -55.67 3.40
CA MET A 1 32.89 -54.44 3.04
C MET A 1 31.89 -53.29 3.13
N ARG A 2 31.89 -52.50 4.23
CA ARG A 2 32.25 -51.06 4.34
C ARG A 2 31.53 -50.18 3.27
N GLY A 3 30.77 -49.11 3.54
CA GLY A 3 30.36 -48.30 4.72
C GLY A 3 29.22 -47.30 4.32
N TRP A 4 28.29 -46.90 5.22
CA TRP A 4 28.14 -45.55 5.84
C TRP A 4 28.29 -44.35 4.87
N LEU A 5 27.42 -43.34 4.66
CA LEU A 5 26.26 -42.65 5.31
C LEU A 5 25.37 -42.10 4.14
N GLY A 6 24.11 -41.67 4.22
CA GLY A 6 23.20 -41.27 5.27
C GLY A 6 21.82 -40.93 4.65
N SER A 7 20.77 -41.10 5.45
CA SER A 7 19.35 -40.84 5.14
C SER A 7 18.98 -39.43 5.58
N TRP A 8 18.23 -38.67 4.76
CA TRP A 8 17.35 -37.60 5.23
C TRP A 8 16.10 -37.47 4.33
N ARG A 9 14.93 -37.67 4.95
CA ARG A 9 13.66 -37.04 4.55
C ARG A 9 13.74 -35.54 4.93
N GLY A 10 12.99 -34.70 4.23
CA GLY A 10 12.61 -33.36 4.69
C GLY A 10 11.40 -32.93 3.85
N ASP A 11 10.18 -33.16 4.31
CA ASP A 11 9.40 -32.39 5.30
C ASP A 11 9.28 -30.90 5.00
N CYS A 12 8.01 -30.49 4.96
CA CYS A 12 7.51 -29.14 5.03
C CYS A 12 8.13 -28.39 6.21
N GLN A 13 8.85 -27.30 5.95
CA GLN A 13 8.91 -26.18 6.89
C GLN A 13 9.49 -24.95 6.19
N LYS A 14 8.62 -23.99 5.82
CA LYS A 14 9.04 -22.58 5.69
C LYS A 14 9.25 -22.07 7.13
N PRO A 15 10.47 -21.69 7.55
CA PRO A 15 10.68 -21.15 8.87
C PRO A 15 10.21 -19.69 8.92
N TYR A 16 9.05 -19.50 9.55
CA TYR A 16 8.83 -18.54 10.63
C TYR A 16 9.71 -17.26 10.65
N ILE A 17 9.17 -16.16 10.10
CA ILE A 17 9.31 -14.83 10.71
C ILE A 17 7.90 -14.27 10.87
N GLN A 18 7.11 -14.93 11.69
CA GLN A 18 6.01 -14.29 12.41
C GLN A 18 6.53 -14.03 13.84
N GLN A 19 6.43 -12.78 14.28
CA GLN A 19 6.31 -12.45 15.71
C GLN A 19 7.58 -12.45 16.59
N ARG A 20 8.44 -11.44 16.38
CA ARG A 20 9.24 -10.69 17.39
C ARG A 20 10.20 -9.78 16.60
N CYS A 21 10.01 -8.47 16.51
CA CYS A 21 10.33 -7.53 17.57
C CYS A 21 9.67 -6.17 17.31
N ARG A 22 8.52 -5.89 17.94
CA ARG A 22 8.06 -4.52 18.24
C ARG A 22 8.26 -4.15 19.73
N SER A 23 9.04 -4.93 20.48
CA SER A 23 9.05 -4.88 21.97
C SER A 23 10.44 -4.74 22.64
N LYS A 24 11.53 -4.42 21.92
CA LYS A 24 12.87 -4.32 22.55
C LYS A 24 13.64 -3.02 22.35
N LEU A 25 13.01 -1.96 21.85
CA LEU A 25 13.67 -0.65 21.70
C LEU A 25 13.36 0.38 22.81
N TYR A 26 12.54 0.05 23.80
CA TYR A 26 12.13 1.00 24.85
C TYR A 26 12.43 0.50 26.26
N ALA A 27 13.68 0.14 26.53
CA ALA A 27 14.14 -0.18 27.89
C ALA A 27 15.11 0.87 28.47
N GLY A 28 15.15 2.08 27.92
CA GLY A 28 16.17 3.08 28.32
C GLY A 28 15.81 4.56 28.21
N TYR A 29 14.56 4.92 27.88
CA TYR A 29 14.13 6.33 27.85
C TYR A 29 12.88 6.51 28.71
N GLU A 30 13.10 6.70 30.00
CA GLU A 30 12.09 7.12 30.95
C GLU A 30 12.28 8.62 31.20
N LEU A 31 11.20 9.41 31.02
CA LEU A 31 11.04 10.86 31.24
C LEU A 31 11.31 11.84 30.08
N MET A 32 10.69 11.57 28.92
CA MET A 32 10.00 12.62 28.14
C MET A 32 8.67 12.01 27.69
N SER A 33 7.54 12.62 28.02
CA SER A 33 6.20 12.12 27.67
C SER A 33 6.03 12.11 26.15
N THR A 34 6.45 11.04 25.50
CA THR A 34 6.12 10.73 24.11
C THR A 34 4.92 9.82 24.15
N GLU A 35 3.73 10.41 24.09
CA GLU A 35 2.53 9.63 23.75
C GLU A 35 2.83 8.93 22.42
N SER A 36 3.03 7.62 22.46
CA SER A 36 3.28 6.83 21.26
C SER A 36 2.11 7.04 20.31
N VAL A 37 2.36 7.62 19.13
CA VAL A 37 1.34 7.82 18.10
C VAL A 37 0.65 6.48 17.84
N SER A 38 -0.68 6.46 17.97
CA SER A 38 -1.43 5.23 17.81
C SER A 38 -1.33 4.70 16.37
N THR A 39 -1.28 3.38 16.21
CA THR A 39 -1.27 2.73 14.88
C THR A 39 -2.43 3.20 14.01
N GLN A 40 -3.63 3.31 14.58
CA GLN A 40 -4.81 3.78 13.84
C GLN A 40 -4.62 5.18 13.26
N LEU A 41 -3.96 6.11 13.98
CA LEU A 41 -3.69 7.46 13.48
C LEU A 41 -2.67 7.45 12.34
N VAL A 42 -1.68 6.56 12.41
CA VAL A 42 -0.75 6.34 11.29
C VAL A 42 -1.50 5.82 10.07
N ASP A 43 -2.35 4.81 10.24
CA ASP A 43 -3.13 4.23 9.13
C ASP A 43 -4.08 5.26 8.50
N GLN A 44 -4.66 6.16 9.30
CA GLN A 44 -5.50 7.26 8.81
C GLN A 44 -4.73 8.24 7.93
N ARG A 45 -3.50 8.58 8.31
CA ARG A 45 -2.61 9.44 7.52
C ARG A 45 -2.21 8.73 6.22
N VAL A 46 -1.84 7.45 6.30
CA VAL A 46 -1.54 6.63 5.12
C VAL A 46 -2.74 6.59 4.18
N ARG A 47 -3.96 6.36 4.70
CA ARG A 47 -5.20 6.40 3.92
C ARG A 47 -5.37 7.72 3.19
N ASN A 48 -5.10 8.85 3.85
CA ASN A 48 -5.20 10.16 3.23
C ASN A 48 -4.14 10.39 2.14
N ARG A 49 -2.91 9.88 2.34
CA ARG A 49 -1.87 9.92 1.29
C ARG A 49 -2.24 9.07 0.08
N ILE A 50 -2.84 7.90 0.30
CA ILE A 50 -3.38 7.06 -0.77
C ILE A 50 -4.48 7.83 -1.54
N ILE A 51 -5.40 8.52 -0.86
CA ILE A 51 -6.41 9.34 -1.54
C ILE A 51 -5.77 10.42 -2.43
N GLU A 52 -4.73 11.08 -1.94
CA GLU A 52 -3.99 12.09 -2.73
C GLU A 52 -3.35 11.49 -3.97
N TYR A 53 -2.71 10.34 -3.82
CA TYR A 53 -2.12 9.59 -4.93
C TYR A 53 -3.17 9.21 -5.98
N LEU A 54 -4.30 8.64 -5.55
CA LEU A 54 -5.38 8.25 -6.46
C LEU A 54 -5.99 9.45 -7.18
N ALA A 55 -6.15 10.58 -6.49
CA ALA A 55 -6.63 11.82 -7.10
C ALA A 55 -5.69 12.32 -8.20
N MET A 56 -4.38 12.34 -7.95
CA MET A 56 -3.37 12.73 -8.94
C MET A 56 -3.46 11.86 -10.21
N LEU A 57 -3.55 10.54 -10.07
CA LEU A 57 -3.71 9.65 -11.22
C LEU A 57 -5.03 9.89 -11.96
N ALA A 58 -6.13 10.09 -11.23
CA ALA A 58 -7.46 10.30 -11.80
C ALA A 58 -7.58 11.61 -12.60
N THR A 59 -6.82 12.65 -12.21
CA THR A 59 -6.89 13.97 -12.84
C THR A 59 -5.77 14.28 -13.82
N HIS A 60 -4.84 13.34 -14.06
CA HIS A 60 -3.59 13.58 -14.81
C HIS A 60 -3.78 14.21 -16.21
N GLU A 61 -4.91 13.94 -16.88
CA GLU A 61 -5.21 14.50 -18.22
C GLU A 61 -5.48 16.01 -18.18
N SER A 62 -6.06 16.51 -17.08
CA SER A 62 -6.42 17.93 -16.89
C SER A 62 -5.41 18.67 -16.03
N ASP A 63 -4.75 17.96 -15.11
CA ASP A 63 -3.71 18.47 -14.21
C ASP A 63 -2.51 17.53 -14.29
N PRO A 64 -1.39 17.93 -14.92
CA PRO A 64 -0.24 17.06 -15.12
C PRO A 64 0.24 16.41 -13.81
N LEU A 65 0.87 15.24 -13.94
CA LEU A 65 1.49 14.56 -12.80
C LEU A 65 2.47 15.52 -12.08
N ALA A 66 2.45 15.47 -10.74
CA ALA A 66 3.28 16.36 -9.93
C ALA A 66 4.78 16.04 -10.06
N TRP A 67 5.10 14.82 -10.50
CA TRP A 67 6.44 14.29 -10.71
C TRP A 67 6.53 13.60 -12.07
N ASP A 68 7.74 13.16 -12.44
CA ASP A 68 7.88 12.27 -13.58
C ASP A 68 7.16 10.94 -13.34
N LEU A 69 6.96 10.18 -14.42
CA LEU A 69 6.21 8.92 -14.37
C LEU A 69 6.89 7.88 -13.47
N ALA A 70 8.22 7.88 -13.39
CA ALA A 70 8.96 6.93 -12.55
C ALA A 70 8.69 7.18 -11.07
N GLU A 71 8.84 8.44 -10.62
CA GLU A 71 8.51 8.85 -9.25
C GLU A 71 7.04 8.61 -8.93
N THR A 72 6.15 8.94 -9.87
CA THR A 72 4.70 8.70 -9.73
C THR A 72 4.40 7.22 -9.52
N ILE A 73 5.02 6.30 -10.27
CA ILE A 73 4.80 4.87 -10.06
C ILE A 73 5.40 4.41 -8.74
N ASN A 74 6.65 4.78 -8.42
CA ASN A 74 7.32 4.33 -7.20
C ASN A 74 6.62 4.80 -5.91
N GLN A 75 5.95 5.96 -5.95
CA GLN A 75 5.27 6.51 -4.78
C GLN A 75 4.16 5.61 -4.22
N TRP A 76 3.58 4.70 -5.02
CA TRP A 76 2.61 3.73 -4.52
C TRP A 76 3.19 2.85 -3.41
N GLU A 77 4.43 2.39 -3.59
CA GLU A 77 5.10 1.45 -2.67
C GLU A 77 5.55 2.10 -1.36
N ASP A 78 5.56 3.45 -1.28
CA ASP A 78 5.80 4.17 -0.03
C ASP A 78 4.68 3.92 1.00
N TRP A 79 3.48 3.61 0.52
CA TRP A 79 2.27 3.46 1.33
C TRP A 79 1.71 2.05 1.32
N VAL A 80 2.01 1.28 0.27
CA VAL A 80 1.43 -0.03 0.03
C VAL A 80 2.49 -1.11 -0.15
N HIS A 81 2.37 -2.22 0.57
CA HIS A 81 3.23 -3.37 0.35
C HIS A 81 2.69 -4.18 -0.82
N SER A 82 3.42 -4.21 -1.94
CA SER A 82 3.03 -5.01 -3.11
C SER A 82 3.58 -6.45 -3.02
N PRO A 83 2.79 -7.50 -3.33
CA PRO A 83 1.39 -7.45 -3.70
C PRO A 83 0.50 -7.12 -2.48
N ALA A 84 -0.48 -6.25 -2.69
CA ALA A 84 -1.39 -5.82 -1.65
C ALA A 84 -2.37 -6.95 -1.28
N GLY A 85 -2.46 -7.24 0.02
CA GLY A 85 -3.43 -8.17 0.61
C GLY A 85 -4.55 -7.43 1.36
N GLU A 86 -5.70 -8.10 1.53
CA GLU A 86 -6.80 -7.57 2.35
C GLU A 86 -6.40 -7.34 3.81
N ASP A 87 -5.38 -8.04 4.32
CA ASP A 87 -4.85 -7.91 5.67
C ASP A 87 -4.01 -6.65 5.90
N GLN A 88 -3.63 -5.95 4.83
CA GLN A 88 -2.95 -4.67 4.93
C GLN A 88 -3.91 -3.51 5.23
N PHE A 89 -5.14 -3.59 4.72
CA PHE A 89 -6.14 -2.52 4.82
C PHE A 89 -7.18 -2.90 5.88
N LEU A 90 -6.94 -2.47 7.13
CA LEU A 90 -7.72 -2.92 8.28
C LEU A 90 -8.84 -1.96 8.70
N CYS A 91 -9.93 -2.54 9.21
CA CYS A 91 -11.00 -1.82 9.91
C CYS A 91 -10.47 -1.22 11.24
N PRO A 92 -10.89 -0.01 11.66
CA PRO A 92 -11.94 0.83 11.06
C PRO A 92 -11.44 1.85 10.03
N THR A 93 -10.14 1.86 9.73
CA THR A 93 -9.56 2.82 8.79
C THR A 93 -10.09 2.58 7.39
N TYR A 94 -10.12 1.32 6.95
CA TYR A 94 -10.65 0.91 5.65
C TYR A 94 -11.91 0.05 5.81
N SER A 95 -12.88 0.25 4.93
CA SER A 95 -14.04 -0.63 4.74
C SER A 95 -13.70 -1.74 3.75
N PRO A 96 -14.41 -2.88 3.79
CA PRO A 96 -14.16 -3.99 2.87
C PRO A 96 -14.19 -3.58 1.38
N ASP A 97 -15.11 -2.68 1.01
CA ASP A 97 -15.22 -2.18 -0.36
C ASP A 97 -14.01 -1.33 -0.76
N GLU A 98 -13.52 -0.47 0.14
CA GLU A 98 -12.27 0.29 -0.07
C GLU A 98 -11.08 -0.67 -0.26
N CYS A 99 -10.97 -1.70 0.59
CA CYS A 99 -9.89 -2.69 0.51
C CYS A 99 -9.89 -3.39 -0.85
N ALA A 100 -11.05 -3.85 -1.32
CA ALA A 100 -11.17 -4.54 -2.60
C ALA A 100 -10.73 -3.66 -3.79
N HIS A 101 -11.06 -2.37 -3.77
CA HIS A 101 -10.65 -1.43 -4.81
C HIS A 101 -9.16 -1.11 -4.74
N LEU A 102 -8.57 -0.99 -3.55
CA LEU A 102 -7.13 -0.76 -3.40
C LEU A 102 -6.29 -1.97 -3.85
N VAL A 103 -6.78 -3.20 -3.62
CA VAL A 103 -6.16 -4.42 -4.18
C VAL A 103 -6.24 -4.43 -5.71
N ALA A 104 -7.35 -3.94 -6.29
CA ALA A 104 -7.47 -3.81 -7.74
C ALA A 104 -6.50 -2.76 -8.31
N VAL A 105 -6.28 -1.64 -7.61
CA VAL A 105 -5.26 -0.64 -7.97
C VAL A 105 -3.87 -1.25 -7.93
N ASP A 106 -3.48 -1.95 -6.86
CA ASP A 106 -2.16 -2.59 -6.75
C ASP A 106 -1.91 -3.57 -7.90
N LYS A 107 -2.91 -4.38 -8.25
CA LYS A 107 -2.81 -5.30 -9.39
C LYS A 107 -2.61 -4.56 -10.72
N ALA A 108 -3.33 -3.47 -10.95
CA ALA A 108 -3.18 -2.67 -12.16
C ALA A 108 -1.83 -1.93 -12.20
N TRP A 109 -1.39 -1.45 -11.04
CA TRP A 109 -0.09 -0.81 -10.85
C TRP A 109 1.05 -1.78 -11.17
N SER A 110 1.00 -3.00 -10.61
CA SER A 110 2.00 -4.04 -10.87
C SER A 110 2.03 -4.42 -12.36
N ALA A 111 0.86 -4.53 -13.01
CA ALA A 111 0.81 -4.80 -14.44
C ALA A 111 1.42 -3.68 -15.29
N PHE A 112 1.23 -2.41 -14.89
CA PHE A 112 1.88 -1.28 -15.55
C PHE A 112 3.39 -1.30 -15.34
N ALA A 113 3.85 -1.46 -14.08
CA ALA A 113 5.26 -1.55 -13.74
C ALA A 113 5.98 -2.66 -14.51
N ASP A 114 5.38 -3.85 -14.59
CA ASP A 114 5.91 -5.00 -15.36
C ASP A 114 5.99 -4.74 -16.87
N ALA A 115 5.08 -3.93 -17.41
CA ALA A 115 5.04 -3.59 -18.84
C ALA A 115 6.00 -2.47 -19.23
N THR A 116 6.48 -1.69 -18.25
CA THR A 116 7.39 -0.56 -18.46
C THR A 116 8.88 -0.96 -18.36
N PRO A 117 9.78 -0.31 -19.12
CA PRO A 117 11.21 -0.54 -18.98
C PRO A 117 11.73 0.01 -17.64
N VAL A 118 12.81 -0.59 -17.12
CA VAL A 118 13.48 -0.16 -15.87
C VAL A 118 13.92 1.31 -15.92
N LEU A 119 14.27 1.82 -17.11
CA LEU A 119 14.59 3.22 -17.33
C LEU A 119 13.53 3.83 -18.22
N LEU A 120 12.70 4.70 -17.65
CA LEU A 120 11.73 5.47 -18.40
C LEU A 120 12.44 6.62 -19.13
N GLY A 121 12.10 6.79 -20.41
CA GLY A 121 12.70 7.81 -21.27
C GLY A 121 11.69 8.87 -21.74
N ASP A 122 10.52 8.42 -22.19
CA ASP A 122 9.44 9.30 -22.68
C ASP A 122 8.13 8.95 -21.96
N ASP A 123 7.86 9.66 -20.88
CA ASP A 123 6.67 9.48 -20.05
C ASP A 123 5.38 9.54 -20.87
N ALA A 124 5.29 10.42 -21.86
CA ALA A 124 4.09 10.57 -22.68
C ALA A 124 3.82 9.32 -23.53
N ALA A 125 4.88 8.70 -24.07
CA ALA A 125 4.77 7.45 -24.81
C ALA A 125 4.37 6.28 -23.89
N GLU A 126 4.93 6.22 -22.68
CA GLU A 126 4.62 5.17 -21.70
C GLU A 126 3.18 5.31 -21.18
N MET A 127 2.66 6.53 -21.01
CA MET A 127 1.25 6.78 -20.68
C MET A 127 0.27 6.41 -21.81
N GLN A 128 0.70 6.17 -23.05
CA GLN A 128 -0.17 5.65 -24.11
C GLN A 128 -0.44 4.14 -24.00
N ARG A 129 0.21 3.44 -23.06
CA ARG A 129 0.04 2.00 -22.88
C ARG A 129 -1.35 1.65 -22.38
N PRO A 130 -1.92 0.50 -22.79
CA PRO A 130 -3.21 0.05 -22.26
C PRO A 130 -3.17 -0.18 -20.75
N GLU A 131 -2.03 -0.61 -20.19
CA GLU A 131 -1.85 -0.81 -18.76
C GLU A 131 -1.95 0.50 -17.96
N TRP A 132 -1.45 1.63 -18.50
CA TRP A 132 -1.62 2.95 -17.89
C TRP A 132 -3.11 3.29 -17.77
N ARG A 133 -3.87 3.09 -18.85
CA ARG A 133 -5.32 3.34 -18.85
C ARG A 133 -6.05 2.46 -17.82
N VAL A 134 -5.64 1.20 -17.68
CA VAL A 134 -6.22 0.29 -16.68
C VAL A 134 -5.91 0.77 -15.26
N LEU A 135 -4.68 1.22 -15.00
CA LEU A 135 -4.30 1.82 -13.71
C LEU A 135 -5.12 3.07 -13.39
N VAL A 136 -5.25 4.00 -14.34
CA VAL A 136 -6.04 5.22 -14.15
C VAL A 136 -7.50 4.90 -13.86
N LEU A 137 -8.11 3.96 -14.59
CA LEU A 137 -9.49 3.54 -14.34
C LEU A 137 -9.68 2.89 -12.96
N ALA A 138 -8.73 2.05 -12.53
CA ALA A 138 -8.74 1.48 -11.19
C ALA A 138 -8.61 2.57 -10.12
N ALA A 139 -7.73 3.55 -10.35
CA ALA A 139 -7.55 4.68 -9.44
C ALA A 139 -8.81 5.54 -9.31
N CYS A 140 -9.48 5.85 -10.43
CA CYS A 140 -10.77 6.55 -10.42
C CYS A 140 -11.83 5.81 -9.59
N ALA A 141 -11.98 4.51 -9.79
CA ALA A 141 -12.96 3.70 -9.06
C ALA A 141 -12.64 3.64 -7.55
N ALA A 142 -11.36 3.45 -7.19
CA ALA A 142 -10.93 3.46 -5.80
C ALA A 142 -11.14 4.83 -5.14
N LEU A 143 -10.80 5.91 -5.84
CA LEU A 143 -11.00 7.27 -5.36
C LEU A 143 -12.48 7.55 -5.09
N GLU A 144 -13.38 7.17 -6.00
CA GLU A 144 -14.82 7.34 -5.83
C GLU A 144 -15.31 6.69 -4.53
N VAL A 145 -14.92 5.43 -4.29
CA VAL A 145 -15.31 4.69 -3.08
C VAL A 145 -14.71 5.31 -1.82
N MET A 146 -13.41 5.64 -1.81
CA MET A 146 -12.75 6.24 -0.64
C MET A 146 -13.32 7.62 -0.30
N MET A 147 -13.71 8.39 -1.31
CA MET A 147 -14.28 9.73 -1.13
C MET A 147 -15.72 9.71 -0.60
N GLN A 148 -16.43 8.58 -0.60
CA GLN A 148 -17.73 8.46 0.09
C GLN A 148 -17.60 8.74 1.59
N ARG A 149 -16.48 8.33 2.20
CA ARG A 149 -16.14 8.64 3.60
C ARG A 149 -15.28 9.90 3.74
N GLY A 150 -14.69 10.37 2.63
CA GLY A 150 -13.76 11.50 2.62
C GLY A 150 -12.45 11.19 3.32
N ARG A 151 -11.64 12.23 3.60
CA ARG A 151 -10.40 12.10 4.38
C ARG A 151 -10.71 11.91 5.87
N LEU A 152 -9.88 11.13 6.56
CA LEU A 152 -9.99 10.94 8.02
C LEU A 152 -9.15 11.99 8.76
N PRO A 153 -9.47 12.34 10.01
CA PRO A 153 -8.65 13.25 10.81
C PRO A 153 -7.21 12.73 10.96
N GLU A 154 -6.25 13.65 10.91
CA GLU A 154 -4.82 13.32 11.02
C GLU A 154 -4.24 13.59 12.42
N ASP A 155 -5.01 14.23 13.30
CA ASP A 155 -4.58 14.64 14.65
C ASP A 155 -5.20 13.81 15.77
N HIS A 156 -6.29 13.10 15.49
CA HIS A 156 -7.00 12.26 16.45
C HIS A 156 -7.61 11.05 15.74
N GLN A 157 -7.83 9.97 16.49
CA GLN A 157 -8.43 8.76 15.94
C GLN A 157 -9.88 9.00 15.54
N ALA A 158 -10.22 8.70 14.29
CA ALA A 158 -11.62 8.58 13.89
C ALA A 158 -12.34 7.49 14.72
N HIS A 159 -13.43 7.85 15.39
CA HIS A 159 -14.34 6.87 15.96
C HIS A 159 -15.12 6.21 14.82
N GLY A 160 -15.13 4.87 14.79
CA GLY A 160 -15.93 4.13 13.81
C GLY A 160 -17.39 4.55 13.97
N SER A 161 -17.92 5.31 13.02
CA SER A 161 -19.34 5.61 12.98
C SER A 161 -20.07 4.29 12.70
N VAL A 162 -20.65 3.69 13.73
CA VAL A 162 -21.67 2.66 13.56
C VAL A 162 -22.88 3.37 12.93
N GLY A 163 -22.93 3.40 11.61
CA GLY A 163 -24.07 3.92 10.87
C GLY A 163 -25.30 3.09 11.20
N ALA A 164 -26.33 3.78 11.69
CA ALA A 164 -27.67 3.26 11.94
C ALA A 164 -28.45 2.98 10.66
#